data_AF-A0AAJ1SUD5-F1
#
_entry.id   AF-A0AAJ1SUD5-F1
#
_cell.length_a   1.000
_cell.length_b   1.000
_cell.length_c   1.000
_cell.angle_alpha   90.00
_cell.angle_beta   90.00
_cell.angle_gamma   90.00
#
_symmetry.space_group_name_H-M   'P 1'
#
loop_
_entity.id
_entity.type
_entity.pdbx_description
1 polymer ?
#
loop_
_entity_poly.entity_id
_entity_poly.type
_entity_poly.pdbx_seq_one_letter_code
_entity_poly.pdbx_strand_id
1 'polypeptide(L)'
;MRKMTKKNKIAAVALSATLLAAGGGAAYAYWSTTGSGGGSAVAGSTTSNVTITAAVEAGITPSGNGGAATSKTITYTAANPNTSSTQVTLTNPVVTTTVAAGVSGVCDAAWFKATVPAGPTTVSAGATADALGTGKLTFTDDPTADQNACKGATITVTVGSN
;
A
#
# COMPACT_ATOMS: atom_id res chain seq x y z
N MET A 1 1.33 96.83 20.37
CA MET A 1 1.68 95.43 20.74
C MET A 1 1.76 95.33 22.26
N ARG A 2 0.82 94.66 22.92
CA ARG A 2 0.76 94.60 24.38
C ARG A 2 1.80 93.58 24.89
N LYS A 3 2.80 94.05 25.66
CA LYS A 3 3.82 93.18 26.28
C LYS A 3 3.13 92.24 27.26
N MET A 4 3.25 90.94 27.04
CA MET A 4 2.74 89.93 27.98
C MET A 4 3.50 90.00 29.31
N THR A 5 2.75 90.02 30.40
CA THR A 5 3.31 90.02 31.76
C THR A 5 3.92 88.65 32.07
N LYS A 6 4.90 88.58 32.98
CA LYS A 6 5.59 87.33 33.35
C LYS A 6 4.61 86.20 33.76
N LYS A 7 3.45 86.57 34.33
CA LYS A 7 2.37 85.64 34.70
C LYS A 7 1.72 84.96 33.48
N ASN A 8 1.56 85.68 32.36
CA ASN A 8 0.98 85.13 31.14
C ASN A 8 1.94 84.16 30.42
N LYS A 9 3.25 84.33 30.61
CA LYS A 9 4.25 83.38 30.09
C LYS A 9 4.22 82.05 30.85
N ILE A 10 4.04 82.10 32.17
CA ILE A 10 3.88 80.90 33.00
C ILE A 10 2.57 80.18 32.67
N ALA A 11 1.48 80.93 32.47
CA ALA A 11 0.21 80.36 32.03
C ALA A 11 0.34 79.68 30.65
N ALA A 12 1.08 80.27 29.72
CA ALA A 12 1.33 79.68 28.40
C ALA A 12 2.18 78.40 28.49
N VAL A 13 3.18 78.35 29.37
CA VAL A 13 4.00 77.13 29.62
C VAL A 13 3.18 76.06 30.35
N ALA A 14 2.34 76.44 31.31
CA ALA A 14 1.43 75.51 31.99
C ALA A 14 0.39 74.94 31.02
N LEU A 15 -0.16 75.77 30.12
CA LEU A 15 -1.09 75.36 29.06
C LEU A 15 -0.44 74.43 28.03
N SER A 16 0.84 74.65 27.71
CA SER A 16 1.56 73.76 26.78
C SER A 16 1.99 72.46 27.45
N ALA A 17 2.30 72.48 28.76
CA ALA A 17 2.52 71.27 29.55
C ALA A 17 1.24 70.45 29.74
N THR A 18 0.08 71.08 29.92
CA THR A 18 -1.21 70.37 29.95
C THR A 18 -1.62 69.85 28.58
N LEU A 19 -1.28 70.54 27.47
CA LEU A 19 -1.46 70.00 26.12
C LEU A 19 -0.56 68.78 25.85
N LEU A 20 0.68 68.78 26.35
CA LEU A 20 1.57 67.61 26.27
C LEU A 20 1.09 66.45 27.17
N ALA A 21 0.49 66.75 28.32
CA ALA A 21 -0.19 65.76 29.15
C ALA A 21 -1.48 65.22 28.50
N ALA A 22 -2.19 66.06 27.73
CA ALA A 22 -3.34 65.66 26.90
C ALA A 22 -2.93 64.93 25.60
N GLY A 23 -1.66 65.05 25.20
CA GLY A 23 -1.02 64.32 24.11
C GLY A 23 -0.62 62.88 24.47
N GLY A 24 -0.91 62.42 25.69
CA GLY A 24 -0.76 61.02 26.12
C GLY A 24 -1.81 60.09 25.51
N GLY A 25 -2.14 60.26 24.23
CA GLY A 25 -3.37 59.74 23.63
C GLY A 25 -3.18 59.10 22.26
N ALA A 26 -2.12 58.33 22.07
CA ALA A 26 -2.13 57.25 21.10
C ALA A 26 -1.12 56.20 21.55
N ALA A 27 -1.39 55.55 22.69
CA ALA A 27 -0.94 54.18 22.80
C ALA A 27 -1.58 53.44 21.62
N TYR A 28 -0.81 53.13 20.58
CA TYR A 28 -1.20 52.07 19.67
C TYR A 28 -1.21 50.80 20.50
N ALA A 29 -2.35 50.49 21.08
CA ALA A 29 -2.61 49.16 21.60
C ALA A 29 -2.65 48.25 20.37
N TYR A 30 -1.51 47.66 20.03
CA TYR A 30 -1.52 46.43 19.26
C TYR A 30 -2.30 45.42 20.10
N TRP A 31 -3.55 45.17 19.78
CA TRP A 31 -4.15 43.90 20.14
C TRP A 31 -3.47 42.86 19.26
N SER A 32 -2.34 42.32 19.71
CA SER A 32 -1.84 41.06 19.15
C SER A 32 -2.83 39.99 19.56
N THR A 33 -3.81 39.69 18.71
CA THR A 33 -4.62 38.48 18.84
C THR A 33 -3.71 37.30 18.52
N THR A 34 -3.15 36.65 19.53
CA THR A 34 -2.50 35.34 19.35
C THR A 34 -3.61 34.32 19.08
N GLY A 35 -3.72 33.88 17.83
CA GLY A 35 -4.55 32.73 17.47
C GLY A 35 -3.69 31.48 17.40
N SER A 36 -3.99 30.47 18.23
CA SER A 36 -3.51 29.12 18.00
C SER A 36 -4.63 28.31 17.34
N GLY A 37 -4.32 27.72 16.19
CA GLY A 37 -5.21 26.80 15.48
C GLY A 37 -4.59 25.42 15.50
N GLY A 38 -5.32 24.45 16.04
CA GLY A 38 -4.99 23.03 15.94
C GLY A 38 -6.09 22.32 15.16
N GLY A 39 -5.69 21.53 14.16
CA GLY A 39 -6.57 20.62 13.44
C GLY A 39 -6.13 19.18 13.72
N SER A 40 -7.10 18.28 13.88
CA SER A 40 -6.85 16.84 13.90
C SER A 40 -7.74 16.19 12.85
N ALA A 41 -7.22 15.18 12.17
CA ALA A 41 -7.97 14.32 11.27
C ALA A 41 -7.72 12.87 11.66
N VAL A 42 -8.78 12.06 11.64
CA VAL A 42 -8.71 10.62 11.87
C VAL A 42 -8.46 9.96 10.52
N ALA A 43 -7.43 9.12 10.42
CA ALA A 43 -7.18 8.31 9.23
C ALA A 43 -8.32 7.30 9.00
N GLY A 44 -8.57 6.94 7.74
CA GLY A 44 -9.60 5.94 7.39
C GLY A 44 -9.35 4.58 8.07
N SER A 45 -10.42 3.90 8.45
CA SER A 45 -10.35 2.72 9.33
C SER A 45 -10.36 1.37 8.62
N THR A 46 -10.59 1.30 7.31
CA THR A 46 -10.71 0.03 6.59
C THR A 46 -10.20 0.10 5.16
N THR A 47 -9.34 -0.87 4.80
CA THR A 47 -9.01 -1.22 3.42
C THR A 47 -9.68 -2.56 3.09
N SER A 48 -10.21 -2.68 1.88
CA SER A 48 -10.68 -3.94 1.31
C SER A 48 -9.50 -4.87 0.99
N ASN A 49 -9.74 -6.18 0.95
CA ASN A 49 -8.70 -7.17 0.63
C ASN A 49 -8.21 -7.03 -0.82
N VAL A 50 -6.90 -7.20 -1.01
CA VAL A 50 -6.30 -7.40 -2.34
C VAL A 50 -6.57 -8.84 -2.78
N THR A 51 -7.07 -9.02 -4.00
CA THR A 51 -7.35 -10.36 -4.56
C THR A 51 -6.18 -10.79 -5.42
N ILE A 52 -5.59 -11.95 -5.14
CA ILE A 52 -4.45 -12.50 -5.90
C ILE A 52 -4.94 -13.63 -6.81
N THR A 53 -4.51 -13.60 -8.06
CA THR A 53 -4.78 -14.65 -9.06
C THR A 53 -3.47 -15.28 -9.50
N ALA A 54 -3.40 -16.61 -9.46
CA ALA A 54 -2.30 -17.41 -9.97
C ALA A 54 -2.73 -18.17 -11.22
N ALA A 55 -2.08 -17.90 -12.35
CA ALA A 55 -2.32 -18.57 -13.62
C ALA A 55 -1.14 -19.49 -13.96
N VAL A 56 -1.40 -20.79 -14.07
CA VAL A 56 -0.39 -21.80 -14.41
C VAL A 56 -0.47 -22.09 -15.91
N GLU A 57 0.68 -22.10 -16.60
CA GLU A 57 0.72 -22.56 -17.98
C GLU A 57 0.33 -24.04 -18.11
N ALA A 58 -0.47 -24.36 -19.13
CA ALA A 58 -0.95 -25.72 -19.36
C ALA A 58 0.14 -26.68 -19.86
N GLY A 59 -0.16 -27.98 -19.78
CA GLY A 59 0.65 -29.04 -20.39
C GLY A 59 1.97 -29.32 -19.65
N ILE A 60 1.97 -29.27 -18.32
CA ILE A 60 3.08 -29.78 -17.51
C ILE A 60 3.09 -31.31 -17.54
N THR A 61 4.28 -31.91 -17.62
CA THR A 61 4.46 -33.37 -17.64
C THR A 61 5.55 -33.77 -16.64
N PRO A 62 5.53 -35.00 -16.11
CA PRO A 62 6.59 -35.42 -15.21
C PRO A 62 7.93 -35.46 -15.96
N SER A 63 9.00 -35.08 -15.27
CA SER A 63 10.34 -35.03 -15.85
C SER A 63 10.94 -36.43 -15.99
N GLY A 64 10.74 -37.10 -17.13
CA GLY A 64 11.26 -38.45 -17.33
C GLY A 64 12.79 -38.53 -17.52
N ASN A 65 13.40 -39.54 -16.88
CA ASN A 65 14.68 -40.18 -17.21
C ASN A 65 15.66 -39.39 -18.11
N GLY A 66 16.38 -38.42 -17.53
CA GLY A 66 17.50 -37.73 -18.20
C GLY A 66 17.13 -36.54 -19.10
N GLY A 67 15.84 -36.19 -19.23
CA GLY A 67 15.38 -34.94 -19.82
C GLY A 67 15.18 -33.85 -18.77
N ALA A 68 15.52 -32.60 -19.09
CA ALA A 68 15.42 -31.47 -18.17
C ALA A 68 14.03 -31.39 -17.50
N ALA A 69 14.00 -31.09 -16.19
CA ALA A 69 12.76 -30.91 -15.44
C ALA A 69 11.79 -29.99 -16.20
N THR A 70 10.58 -30.47 -16.52
CA THR A 70 9.60 -29.55 -17.11
C THR A 70 9.09 -28.65 -16.01
N SER A 71 9.40 -27.36 -16.16
CA SER A 71 8.85 -26.31 -15.33
C SER A 71 7.93 -25.46 -16.19
N LYS A 72 6.79 -25.10 -15.63
CA LYS A 72 5.83 -24.19 -16.23
C LYS A 72 5.80 -22.89 -15.45
N THR A 73 5.57 -21.79 -16.16
CA THR A 73 5.48 -20.48 -15.51
C THR A 73 4.16 -20.38 -14.76
N ILE A 74 4.23 -19.83 -13.55
CA ILE A 74 3.05 -19.35 -12.82
C ILE A 74 3.08 -17.83 -12.90
N THR A 75 2.06 -17.22 -13.49
CA THR A 75 1.91 -15.76 -13.52
C THR A 75 1.01 -15.33 -12.38
N TYR A 76 1.48 -14.41 -11.54
CA TYR A 76 0.71 -13.86 -10.43
C TYR A 76 0.27 -12.44 -10.76
N THR A 77 -1.01 -12.15 -10.53
CA THR A 77 -1.61 -10.83 -10.67
C THR A 77 -2.43 -10.47 -9.44
N ALA A 78 -2.64 -9.19 -9.20
CA ALA A 78 -3.45 -8.69 -8.10
C ALA A 78 -4.47 -7.64 -8.53
N ALA A 79 -5.63 -7.69 -7.90
CA ALA A 79 -6.65 -6.65 -7.94
C ALA A 79 -6.74 -5.96 -6.58
N ASN A 80 -6.60 -4.64 -6.57
CA ASN A 80 -6.67 -3.80 -5.38
C ASN A 80 -7.84 -2.81 -5.52
N PRO A 81 -9.00 -3.07 -4.89
CA PRO A 81 -10.15 -2.18 -4.97
C PRO A 81 -10.01 -0.91 -4.10
N ASN A 82 -8.91 -0.76 -3.37
CA ASN A 82 -8.70 0.38 -2.48
C ASN A 82 -8.31 1.65 -3.24
N THR A 83 -8.50 2.79 -2.57
CA THR A 83 -8.06 4.11 -3.02
C THR A 83 -6.58 4.38 -2.74
N SER A 84 -5.89 3.47 -2.04
CA SER A 84 -4.46 3.52 -1.73
C SER A 84 -3.74 2.28 -2.27
N SER A 85 -2.48 2.46 -2.67
CA SER A 85 -1.61 1.34 -3.04
C SER A 85 -1.30 0.44 -1.83
N THR A 86 -1.07 -0.84 -2.09
CA THR A 86 -0.79 -1.86 -1.05
C THR A 86 0.45 -2.65 -1.42
N GLN A 87 1.32 -2.91 -0.45
CA GLN A 87 2.43 -3.86 -0.64
C GLN A 87 1.95 -5.28 -0.43
N VAL A 88 2.24 -6.13 -1.41
CA VAL A 88 1.94 -7.56 -1.41
C VAL A 88 3.24 -8.34 -1.55
N THR A 89 3.52 -9.24 -0.61
CA THR A 89 4.58 -10.23 -0.67
C THR A 89 3.91 -11.59 -0.72
N LEU A 90 4.10 -12.33 -1.81
CA LEU A 90 3.53 -13.66 -1.94
C LEU A 90 4.28 -14.67 -1.07
N THR A 91 3.54 -15.55 -0.40
CA THR A 91 4.07 -16.55 0.52
C THR A 91 3.35 -17.87 0.37
N ASN A 92 3.95 -18.94 0.90
CA ASN A 92 3.32 -20.26 1.08
C ASN A 92 2.50 -20.75 -0.14
N PRO A 93 3.11 -20.96 -1.32
CA PRO A 93 2.41 -21.55 -2.43
C PRO A 93 1.97 -22.98 -2.08
N VAL A 94 0.69 -23.28 -2.28
CA VAL A 94 0.08 -24.59 -2.06
C VAL A 94 -0.42 -25.11 -3.40
N VAL A 95 -0.10 -26.36 -3.70
CA VAL A 95 -0.60 -27.05 -4.89
C VAL A 95 -1.71 -28.02 -4.48
N THR A 96 -2.80 -28.01 -5.23
CA THR A 96 -3.83 -29.06 -5.16
C THR A 96 -4.09 -29.61 -6.55
N THR A 97 -4.60 -30.84 -6.59
CA THR A 97 -4.84 -31.58 -7.81
C THR A 97 -6.28 -32.08 -7.84
N THR A 98 -6.85 -32.15 -9.04
CA THR A 98 -8.17 -32.75 -9.25
C THR A 98 -8.09 -33.60 -10.51
N VAL A 99 -8.24 -34.92 -10.33
CA VAL A 99 -8.21 -35.88 -11.45
C VAL A 99 -9.38 -35.63 -12.40
N ALA A 100 -9.17 -35.88 -13.69
CA ALA A 100 -10.21 -35.71 -14.69
C ALA A 100 -11.37 -36.70 -14.45
N ALA A 101 -12.58 -36.30 -14.85
CA ALA A 101 -13.75 -37.16 -14.73
C ALA A 101 -13.54 -38.48 -15.49
N GLY A 102 -13.82 -39.61 -14.84
CA GLY A 102 -13.66 -40.95 -15.42
C GLY A 102 -12.23 -41.51 -15.39
N VAL A 103 -11.25 -40.78 -14.82
CA VAL A 103 -9.89 -41.28 -14.59
C VAL A 103 -9.81 -41.94 -13.22
N SER A 104 -9.31 -43.18 -13.17
CA SER A 104 -9.00 -43.90 -11.93
C SER A 104 -7.56 -43.64 -11.50
N GLY A 105 -7.33 -43.59 -10.18
CA GLY A 105 -6.01 -43.40 -9.57
C GLY A 105 -5.91 -42.08 -8.80
N VAL A 106 -4.68 -41.71 -8.43
CA VAL A 106 -4.39 -40.50 -7.66
C VAL A 106 -3.36 -39.68 -8.42
N CYS A 107 -3.62 -38.38 -8.56
CA CYS A 107 -2.59 -37.42 -8.94
C CYS A 107 -2.12 -36.70 -7.68
N ASP A 108 -1.03 -37.15 -7.07
CA ASP A 108 -0.58 -36.61 -5.79
C ASP A 108 -0.04 -35.18 -5.96
N ALA A 109 -0.54 -34.27 -5.13
CA ALA A 109 -0.05 -32.90 -5.09
C ALA A 109 1.43 -32.81 -4.65
N ALA A 110 1.92 -33.79 -3.88
CA ALA A 110 3.32 -33.87 -3.44
C ALA A 110 4.31 -34.04 -4.60
N TRP A 111 3.86 -34.50 -5.76
CA TRP A 111 4.69 -34.55 -6.98
C TRP A 111 4.91 -33.16 -7.60
N PHE A 112 4.21 -32.14 -7.13
CA PHE A 112 4.29 -30.78 -7.65
C PHE A 112 4.96 -29.83 -6.67
N LYS A 113 5.79 -28.94 -7.19
CA LYS A 113 6.41 -27.87 -6.41
C LYS A 113 6.18 -26.53 -7.08
N ALA A 114 5.47 -25.65 -6.38
CA ALA A 114 5.26 -24.27 -6.81
C ALA A 114 6.25 -23.31 -6.11
N THR A 115 6.59 -22.22 -6.81
CA THR A 115 7.36 -21.10 -6.25
C THR A 115 6.62 -19.79 -6.47
N VAL A 116 7.02 -18.77 -5.71
CA VAL A 116 6.55 -17.40 -5.81
C VAL A 116 7.73 -16.46 -6.09
N PRO A 117 7.50 -15.31 -6.74
CA PRO A 117 8.50 -14.26 -6.85
C PRO A 117 8.94 -13.75 -5.47
N ALA A 118 10.20 -13.33 -5.37
CA ALA A 118 10.76 -12.86 -4.10
C ALA A 118 10.45 -11.37 -3.86
N GLY A 119 10.21 -11.03 -2.59
CA GLY A 119 10.09 -9.65 -2.13
C GLY A 119 8.71 -9.03 -2.32
N PRO A 120 8.52 -7.81 -1.77
CA PRO A 120 7.27 -7.09 -1.87
C PRO A 120 7.09 -6.47 -3.25
N THR A 121 5.86 -6.50 -3.75
CA THR A 121 5.43 -5.77 -4.94
C THR A 121 4.33 -4.79 -4.55
N THR A 122 4.40 -3.57 -5.07
CA THR A 122 3.34 -2.57 -4.87
C THR A 122 2.22 -2.81 -5.86
N VAL A 123 1.00 -3.00 -5.35
CA VAL A 123 -0.23 -3.06 -6.13
C VAL A 123 -0.89 -1.69 -6.08
N SER A 124 -1.11 -1.08 -7.23
CA SER A 124 -1.63 0.28 -7.35
C SER A 124 -3.06 0.37 -6.84
N ALA A 125 -3.47 1.55 -6.37
CA ALA A 125 -4.87 1.82 -6.05
C ALA A 125 -5.76 1.61 -7.29
N GLY A 126 -6.88 0.91 -7.12
CA GLY A 126 -7.83 0.62 -8.20
C GLY A 126 -7.34 -0.37 -9.27
N ALA A 127 -6.19 -1.04 -9.06
CA ALA A 127 -5.68 -2.02 -10.01
C ALA A 127 -6.62 -3.22 -10.15
N THR A 128 -6.77 -3.75 -11.36
CA THR A 128 -7.58 -4.95 -11.63
C THR A 128 -6.75 -6.19 -11.95
N ALA A 129 -5.49 -6.02 -12.37
CA ALA A 129 -4.58 -7.11 -12.74
C ALA A 129 -3.11 -6.66 -12.74
N ASP A 130 -2.66 -5.98 -11.68
CA ASP A 130 -1.25 -5.58 -11.56
C ASP A 130 -0.36 -6.82 -11.43
N ALA A 131 0.74 -6.84 -12.17
CA ALA A 131 1.66 -7.97 -12.17
C ALA A 131 2.43 -8.05 -10.85
N LEU A 132 2.37 -9.21 -10.19
CA LEU A 132 3.17 -9.53 -9.00
C LEU A 132 4.46 -10.28 -9.34
N GLY A 133 4.67 -10.58 -10.62
CA GLY A 133 5.80 -11.35 -11.13
C GLY A 133 5.44 -12.81 -11.41
N THR A 134 6.47 -13.64 -11.54
CA THR A 134 6.34 -15.04 -11.98
C THR A 134 6.98 -16.02 -11.01
N GLY A 135 6.34 -17.16 -10.82
CA GLY A 135 6.90 -18.35 -10.19
C GLY A 135 7.05 -19.51 -11.17
N LYS A 136 7.39 -20.68 -10.64
CA LYS A 136 7.52 -21.92 -11.40
C LYS A 136 6.71 -23.01 -10.74
N LEU A 137 6.00 -23.79 -11.54
CA LEU A 137 5.45 -25.08 -11.17
C LEU A 137 6.35 -26.16 -11.76
N THR A 138 6.87 -27.05 -10.92
CA THR A 138 7.66 -28.21 -11.32
C THR A 138 6.86 -29.47 -11.03
N PHE A 139 6.89 -30.44 -11.95
CA PHE A 139 6.31 -31.77 -11.75
C PHE A 139 7.43 -32.81 -11.72
N THR A 140 7.64 -33.39 -10.56
CA THR A 140 8.66 -34.41 -10.28
C THR A 140 8.19 -35.77 -10.75
N ASP A 141 9.03 -36.46 -11.53
CA ASP A 141 8.84 -37.87 -11.87
C ASP A 141 9.14 -38.76 -10.66
N ASP A 142 8.23 -39.68 -10.34
CA ASP A 142 8.40 -40.66 -9.28
C ASP A 142 8.49 -42.06 -9.91
N PRO A 143 9.70 -42.67 -9.98
CA PRO A 143 9.88 -43.97 -10.63
C PRO A 143 9.21 -45.12 -9.88
N THR A 144 8.71 -44.87 -8.66
CA THR A 144 8.05 -45.88 -7.82
C THR A 144 6.54 -45.79 -7.82
N ALA A 145 5.96 -44.75 -8.46
CA ALA A 145 4.52 -44.51 -8.50
C ALA A 145 3.99 -44.36 -9.93
N ASP A 146 2.76 -44.83 -10.18
CA ASP A 146 2.08 -44.56 -11.45
C ASP A 146 1.43 -43.17 -11.43
N GLN A 147 2.03 -42.22 -12.15
CA GLN A 147 1.54 -40.85 -12.26
C GLN A 147 0.55 -40.64 -13.43
N ASN A 148 0.07 -41.71 -14.09
CA ASN A 148 -0.84 -41.63 -15.23
C ASN A 148 -2.15 -40.90 -14.92
N ALA A 149 -2.64 -40.97 -13.67
CA ALA A 149 -3.86 -40.28 -13.25
C ALA A 149 -3.72 -38.74 -13.29
N CYS A 150 -2.49 -38.20 -13.40
CA CYS A 150 -2.26 -36.77 -13.64
C CYS A 150 -2.53 -36.33 -15.07
N LYS A 151 -2.71 -37.25 -16.03
CA LYS A 151 -3.04 -36.90 -17.41
C LYS A 151 -4.43 -36.27 -17.47
N GLY A 152 -4.47 -34.98 -17.83
CA GLY A 152 -5.72 -34.20 -17.87
C GLY A 152 -6.22 -33.74 -16.49
N ALA A 153 -5.47 -33.99 -15.41
CA ALA A 153 -5.80 -33.45 -14.11
C ALA A 153 -5.68 -31.92 -14.10
N THR A 154 -6.55 -31.27 -13.32
CA THR A 154 -6.46 -29.83 -13.06
C THR A 154 -5.50 -29.62 -11.90
N ILE A 155 -4.46 -28.82 -12.13
CA ILE A 155 -3.49 -28.41 -11.11
C ILE A 155 -3.80 -26.98 -10.70
N THR A 156 -4.12 -26.79 -9.42
CA THR A 156 -4.43 -25.46 -8.87
C THR A 156 -3.31 -25.03 -7.94
N VAL A 157 -2.86 -23.78 -8.11
CA VAL A 157 -1.89 -23.16 -7.19
C VAL A 157 -2.59 -22.03 -6.46
N THR A 158 -2.55 -22.08 -5.13
CA THR A 158 -2.97 -20.98 -4.26
C THR A 158 -1.76 -20.43 -3.52
N VAL A 159 -1.82 -19.18 -3.09
CA VAL A 159 -0.74 -18.50 -2.37
C VAL A 159 -1.31 -17.69 -1.22
N GLY A 160 -0.52 -17.56 -0.16
CA GLY A 160 -0.72 -16.52 0.84
C GLY A 160 -0.08 -15.20 0.41
N SER A 161 -0.36 -14.14 1.17
CA SER A 161 0.42 -12.91 1.14
C SER A 161 0.66 -12.41 2.57
N ASN A 162 1.73 -11.61 2.74
CA ASN A 162 2.13 -10.90 3.96
C ASN A 162 1.00 -10.54 4.93
#